data_AF-A0A5M4DAH0-F1
#
_entry.id   AF-A0A5M4DAH0-F1
#
_cell.length_a   1.000
_cell.length_b   1.000
_cell.length_c   1.000
_cell.angle_alpha   90.00
_cell.angle_beta   90.00
_cell.angle_gamma   90.00
#
_symmetry.space_group_name_H-M   'P 1'
#
loop_
_entity.id
_entity.type
_entity.pdbx_description
1 polymer ?
#
loop_
_entity_poly.entity_id
_entity_poly.type
_entity_poly.pdbx_seq_one_letter_code
_entity_poly.pdbx_strand_id
1 'polypeptide(L)'
;MIESLNREVPRGKMLALGTEGLVPYIQTIGLFRSKAKHLIEACRLLVERHGGTVPAERAALEALPGVGRKTANVILNTAFGQPTIAVDTHIFRVANRT
;
A
#
# COMPACT_ATOMS: atom_id res chain seq x y z
N MET A 1 -8.98 8.92 -9.65
CA MET A 1 -8.26 9.11 -8.36
C MET A 1 -6.78 8.78 -8.50
N ILE A 2 -6.38 7.51 -8.56
CA ILE A 2 -4.95 7.10 -8.60
C ILE A 2 -4.21 7.73 -9.78
N GLU A 3 -4.84 7.81 -10.95
CA GLU A 3 -4.23 8.45 -12.13
C GLU A 3 -3.98 9.95 -11.95
N SER A 4 -4.89 10.68 -11.28
CA SER A 4 -4.70 12.11 -10.97
C SER A 4 -3.60 12.28 -9.92
N LEU A 5 -3.60 11.45 -8.86
CA LEU A 5 -2.54 11.47 -7.86
C LEU A 5 -1.16 11.21 -8.47
N ASN A 6 -1.03 10.21 -9.35
CA ASN A 6 0.25 9.90 -10.01
C ASN A 6 0.70 10.98 -11.01
N ARG A 7 -0.23 11.76 -11.56
CA ARG A 7 0.08 12.88 -12.46
C ARG A 7 0.58 14.11 -11.69
N GLU A 8 -0.07 14.40 -10.57
CA GLU A 8 0.17 15.60 -9.77
C GLU A 8 1.26 15.42 -8.71
N VAL A 9 1.48 14.18 -8.25
CA VAL A 9 2.48 13.83 -7.22
C VAL A 9 3.52 12.87 -7.83
N PRO A 10 4.65 13.41 -8.33
CA PRO A 10 5.74 12.61 -8.86
C PRO A 10 6.32 11.63 -7.83
N ARG A 11 6.94 10.55 -8.31
CA ARG A 11 7.66 9.59 -7.46
C ARG A 11 8.66 10.31 -6.55
N GLY A 12 8.69 9.93 -5.27
CA GLY A 12 9.54 10.54 -4.25
C GLY A 12 8.99 11.82 -3.61
N LYS A 13 7.93 12.45 -4.16
CA LYS A 13 7.33 13.66 -3.58
C LYS A 13 6.16 13.40 -2.62
N MET A 14 5.73 12.15 -2.50
CA MET A 14 4.62 11.76 -1.61
C MET A 14 4.87 12.16 -0.14
N LEU A 15 6.12 12.06 0.32
CA LEU A 15 6.49 12.46 1.69
C LEU A 15 6.33 13.97 1.92
N ALA A 16 6.73 14.78 0.95
CA ALA A 16 6.63 16.23 1.03
C ALA A 16 5.19 16.72 1.05
N LEU A 17 4.25 15.96 0.46
CA LEU A 17 2.83 16.26 0.46
C LEU A 17 2.23 16.20 1.88
N GLY A 18 2.75 15.30 2.72
CA GLY A 18 2.23 15.06 4.05
C GLY A 18 0.78 14.53 4.06
N THR A 19 0.26 14.29 5.26
CA THR A 19 -1.08 13.71 5.43
C THR A 19 -2.17 14.67 4.95
N GLU A 20 -2.06 15.95 5.30
CA GLU A 20 -3.06 16.97 4.96
C GLU A 20 -3.14 17.22 3.46
N GLY A 21 -2.00 17.29 2.77
CA GLY A 21 -1.97 17.45 1.32
C GLY A 21 -2.48 16.22 0.57
N LEU A 22 -2.37 15.03 1.17
CA LEU A 22 -2.86 13.78 0.57
C LEU A 22 -4.37 13.60 0.70
N VAL A 23 -4.98 14.09 1.79
CA VAL A 23 -6.42 13.89 2.09
C VAL A 23 -7.33 14.33 0.93
N PRO A 24 -7.17 15.52 0.31
CA PRO A 24 -8.01 15.94 -0.81
C PRO A 24 -8.05 14.95 -1.97
N TYR A 25 -6.96 14.23 -2.22
CA TYR A 25 -6.85 13.24 -3.29
C TYR A 25 -7.57 11.94 -3.00
N ILE A 26 -7.68 11.56 -1.72
CA ILE A 26 -8.20 10.25 -1.32
C ILE A 26 -9.44 10.32 -0.43
N GLN A 27 -10.00 11.51 -0.18
CA GLN A 27 -11.18 11.67 0.68
C GLN A 27 -12.42 10.92 0.18
N THR A 28 -12.47 10.57 -1.11
CA THR A 28 -13.56 9.80 -1.71
C THR A 28 -13.54 8.32 -1.33
N ILE A 29 -12.43 7.80 -0.77
CA ILE A 29 -12.33 6.41 -0.32
C ILE A 29 -12.61 6.27 1.17
N GLY A 30 -13.27 5.17 1.56
CA GLY A 30 -13.47 4.83 2.95
C GLY A 30 -12.14 4.70 3.72
N LEU A 31 -12.16 5.12 4.98
CA LEU A 31 -11.01 5.14 5.90
C LEU A 31 -9.85 6.04 5.45
N PHE A 32 -10.13 7.06 4.63
CA PHE A 32 -9.09 7.93 4.04
C PHE A 32 -8.15 8.56 5.06
N ARG A 33 -8.64 8.98 6.24
CA ARG A 33 -7.79 9.60 7.28
C ARG A 33 -6.69 8.66 7.75
N SER A 34 -7.05 7.43 8.12
CA SER A 34 -6.09 6.41 8.55
C SER A 34 -5.20 5.97 7.39
N LYS A 35 -5.76 5.83 6.18
CA LYS A 35 -4.99 5.48 4.97
C LYS A 35 -3.97 6.55 4.60
N ALA A 36 -4.31 7.83 4.71
CA ALA A 36 -3.38 8.94 4.47
C ALA A 36 -2.20 8.85 5.43
N LYS A 37 -2.48 8.71 6.74
CA LYS A 37 -1.45 8.57 7.76
C LYS A 37 -0.54 7.36 7.50
N HIS A 38 -1.13 6.20 7.21
CA HIS A 38 -0.37 4.99 6.92
C HIS A 38 0.47 5.12 5.65
N LEU A 39 -0.04 5.76 4.59
CA LEU A 39 0.70 5.92 3.34
C LEU A 39 1.94 6.81 3.53
N ILE A 40 1.78 7.96 4.18
CA ILE A 40 2.90 8.87 4.44
C ILE A 40 3.96 8.20 5.32
N GLU A 41 3.54 7.49 6.37
CA GLU A 41 4.47 6.78 7.24
C GLU A 41 5.15 5.60 6.54
N ALA A 42 4.42 4.84 5.71
CA ALA A 42 5.01 3.77 4.91
C ALA A 42 6.06 4.33 3.93
N CYS A 43 5.79 5.46 3.26
CA CYS A 43 6.78 6.13 2.43
C CYS A 43 8.02 6.54 3.24
N ARG A 44 7.84 7.03 4.48
CA ARG A 44 8.93 7.44 5.36
C ARG A 44 9.83 6.26 5.69
N LEU A 45 9.24 5.16 6.12
CA LEU A 45 9.96 3.93 6.46
C LEU A 45 10.65 3.30 5.24
N LEU A 46 10.04 3.38 4.05
CA LEU A 46 10.68 2.92 2.82
C LEU A 46 11.95 3.71 2.52
N VAL A 47 11.92 5.04 2.66
CA VAL A 47 13.11 5.88 2.47
C VAL A 47 14.17 5.58 3.53
N GLU A 48 13.79 5.58 4.80
CA GLU A 48 14.73 5.43 5.93
C GLU A 48 15.34 4.03 6.04
N ARG A 49 14.56 2.98 5.80
CA ARG A 49 14.98 1.58 6.07
C ARG A 49 15.27 0.77 4.81
N HIS A 50 14.75 1.20 3.66
CA HIS A 50 14.82 0.42 2.41
C HIS A 50 15.34 1.26 1.22
N GLY A 51 15.92 2.44 1.47
CA GLY A 51 16.51 3.29 0.43
C GLY A 51 15.50 3.74 -0.63
N GLY A 52 14.23 3.87 -0.25
CA GLY A 52 13.13 4.25 -1.15
C GLY A 52 12.63 3.10 -2.05
N THR A 53 13.13 1.89 -1.87
CA THR A 53 12.74 0.72 -2.65
C THR A 53 11.76 -0.16 -1.87
N VAL A 54 10.74 -0.69 -2.54
CA VAL A 54 9.80 -1.64 -1.93
C VAL A 54 10.52 -2.98 -1.71
N PRO A 55 10.54 -3.54 -0.48
CA PRO A 55 11.22 -4.80 -0.22
C PRO A 55 10.47 -6.00 -0.83
N ALA A 56 11.21 -6.99 -1.30
CA ALA A 56 10.69 -8.24 -1.85
C ALA A 56 10.52 -9.35 -0.78
N GLU A 57 10.27 -8.96 0.47
CA GLU A 57 10.14 -9.86 1.62
C GLU A 57 8.83 -9.61 2.37
N ARG A 58 8.07 -10.67 2.66
CA ARG A 58 6.76 -10.55 3.32
C ARG A 58 6.84 -9.88 4.69
N ALA A 59 7.80 -10.25 5.52
CA ALA A 59 7.94 -9.70 6.87
C ALA A 59 8.24 -8.19 6.83
N ALA A 60 9.11 -7.76 5.91
CA ALA A 60 9.42 -6.35 5.70
C ALA A 60 8.20 -5.57 5.19
N LEU A 61 7.41 -6.14 4.28
CA LEU A 61 6.17 -5.52 3.81
C LEU A 61 5.12 -5.41 4.93
N GLU A 62 4.91 -6.46 5.73
CA GLU A 62 3.96 -6.46 6.86
C GLU A 62 4.36 -5.50 7.99
N ALA A 63 5.65 -5.11 8.06
CA ALA A 63 6.12 -4.09 8.99
C ALA A 63 5.72 -2.66 8.56
N LEU A 64 5.28 -2.45 7.30
CA LEU A 64 4.81 -1.16 6.83
C LEU A 64 3.37 -0.90 7.32
N PRO A 65 3.06 0.32 7.81
CA PRO A 65 1.71 0.66 8.24
C PRO A 65 0.66 0.47 7.15
N GLY A 66 -0.46 -0.16 7.51
CA GLY A 66 -1.55 -0.43 6.57
C GLY A 66 -1.32 -1.61 5.62
N VAL A 67 -0.17 -2.27 5.69
CA VAL A 67 0.14 -3.48 4.91
C VAL A 67 -0.01 -4.71 5.79
N GLY A 68 -1.13 -5.43 5.63
CA GLY A 68 -1.32 -6.75 6.24
C GLY A 68 -0.90 -7.88 5.30
N ARG A 69 -0.98 -9.12 5.79
CA ARG A 69 -0.64 -10.35 5.03
C ARG A 69 -1.23 -10.39 3.62
N LYS A 70 -2.52 -10.06 3.49
CA LYS A 70 -3.19 -10.02 2.19
C LYS A 70 -2.50 -9.05 1.24
N THR A 71 -2.25 -7.82 1.69
CA THR A 71 -1.62 -6.78 0.87
C THR A 71 -0.19 -7.15 0.51
N ALA A 72 0.59 -7.68 1.46
CA ALA A 72 1.94 -8.16 1.21
C ALA A 72 1.97 -9.26 0.14
N ASN A 73 1.08 -10.26 0.23
CA ASN A 73 0.99 -11.31 -0.78
C ASN A 73 0.57 -10.79 -2.15
N VAL A 74 -0.29 -9.76 -2.24
CA VAL A 74 -0.61 -9.13 -3.53
C VAL A 74 0.67 -8.51 -4.12
N ILE A 75 1.43 -7.75 -3.33
CA ILE A 75 2.67 -7.09 -3.79
C ILE A 75 3.69 -8.13 -4.25
N LEU A 76 3.95 -9.16 -3.45
CA LEU A 76 4.92 -10.22 -3.78
C LEU A 76 4.54 -10.97 -5.05
N ASN A 77 3.26 -11.28 -5.24
CA ASN A 77 2.79 -11.94 -6.44
C ASN A 77 2.84 -11.05 -7.68
N THR A 78 2.29 -9.83 -7.59
CA THR A 78 2.08 -8.97 -8.77
C THR A 78 3.30 -8.16 -9.17
N ALA A 79 4.07 -7.65 -8.21
CA ALA A 79 5.24 -6.81 -8.48
C ALA A 79 6.55 -7.61 -8.57
N PHE A 80 6.65 -8.72 -7.83
CA PHE A 80 7.88 -9.53 -7.74
C PHE A 80 7.73 -10.95 -8.31
N GLY A 81 6.56 -11.32 -8.83
CA GLY A 81 6.35 -12.62 -9.47
C GLY A 81 6.40 -13.84 -8.54
N GLN A 82 6.33 -13.64 -7.22
CA GLN A 82 6.40 -14.74 -6.25
C GLN A 82 5.08 -15.54 -6.24
N PRO A 83 5.12 -16.88 -6.07
CA PRO A 83 3.94 -17.73 -6.08
C PRO A 83 3.16 -17.66 -4.75
N THR A 84 2.65 -16.48 -4.39
CA THR A 84 1.88 -16.24 -3.16
C THR A 84 0.40 -16.03 -3.44
N ILE A 85 -0.48 -16.58 -2.59
CA ILE A 85 -1.93 -16.38 -2.68
C ILE A 85 -2.38 -15.33 -1.66
N ALA A 86 -3.02 -14.27 -2.14
CA ALA A 86 -3.61 -13.24 -1.30
C ALA A 86 -5.11 -13.49 -1.10
N VAL A 87 -5.49 -14.14 0.00
CA VAL A 87 -6.89 -14.47 0.30
C VAL A 87 -7.63 -13.20 0.74
N ASP A 88 -8.61 -12.79 -0.04
CA ASP A 88 -9.56 -11.72 0.28
C ASP A 88 -10.96 -12.29 0.54
N THR A 89 -11.93 -11.40 0.73
CA THR A 89 -13.34 -11.79 0.97
C THR A 89 -13.92 -12.60 -0.19
N HIS A 90 -13.48 -12.37 -1.43
CA HIS A 90 -13.98 -13.09 -2.60
C HIS A 90 -13.42 -14.50 -2.67
N ILE A 91 -12.10 -14.65 -2.53
CA ILE A 91 -11.45 -15.97 -2.50
C ILE A 91 -11.97 -16.78 -1.33
N PHE A 92 -12.06 -16.18 -0.14
CA PHE A 92 -12.61 -16.84 1.04
C PHE A 92 -14.04 -17.32 0.81
N ARG A 93 -14.91 -16.46 0.26
CA ARG A 93 -16.31 -16.82 -0.04
C ARG A 93 -16.42 -17.95 -1.06
N VAL A 94 -15.61 -17.93 -2.13
CA VAL A 94 -15.65 -18.95 -3.18
C VAL A 94 -15.13 -20.28 -2.65
N ALA A 95 -14.02 -20.28 -1.90
CA ALA A 95 -13.43 -21.50 -1.35
C ALA A 95 -14.35 -22.21 -0.33
N ASN A 96 -15.28 -21.48 0.29
CA ASN A 96 -16.24 -22.00 1.27
C ASN A 96 -17.66 -22.16 0.70
N ARG A 97 -17.83 -22.06 -0.63
CA ARG A 97 -19.13 -22.31 -1.27
C ARG A 97 -19.27 -23.81 -1.56
N THR A 98 -20.06 -24.50 -0.75
CA THR A 98 -20.52 -25.88 -0.97
C THR A 98 -21.71 -25.96 -1.92
#